data_AF-A0A2W5DMS7-F1
#
_entry.id   AF-A0A2W5DMS7-F1
#
_cell.length_a   1.000
_cell.length_b   1.000
_cell.length_c   1.000
_cell.angle_alpha   90.00
_cell.angle_beta   90.00
_cell.angle_gamma   90.00
#
_symmetry.space_group_name_H-M   'P 1'
#
loop_
_entity.id
_entity.type
_entity.pdbx_description
1 polymer ?
#
loop_
_entity_poly.entity_id
_entity_poly.type
_entity_poly.pdbx_seq_one_letter_code
_entity_poly.pdbx_strand_id
1 'polypeptide(L)'
;MFRIRRTAAVVFALCVGASVAAPVTDGRVLTAADVKGAWPLTVKAVTLRCADEGRFVAFETPDGRLVAVNGKARGSAAKRGLVDLDAVWAVDAKGSRLSTMVDLSRIAIDACKGR
;
A
#
# COMPACT_ATOMS: atom_id res chain seq x y z
N MET A 1 -22.04 1.54 -69.91
CA MET A 1 -22.37 2.96 -69.66
C MET A 1 -22.48 3.18 -68.16
N PHE A 2 -21.82 4.24 -67.67
CA PHE A 2 -21.92 4.94 -66.37
C PHE A 2 -21.70 4.24 -65.00
N ARG A 3 -20.69 4.80 -64.30
CA ARG A 3 -20.24 4.63 -62.90
C ARG A 3 -21.16 5.39 -61.92
N ILE A 4 -21.18 4.99 -60.63
CA ILE A 4 -21.06 5.80 -59.37
C ILE A 4 -20.95 4.76 -58.22
N ARG A 5 -19.83 4.52 -57.53
CA ARG A 5 -18.99 5.29 -56.56
C ARG A 5 -19.59 5.48 -55.15
N ARG A 6 -18.86 4.92 -54.16
CA ARG A 6 -18.66 5.37 -52.76
C ARG A 6 -19.85 5.09 -51.82
N THR A 7 -19.72 4.70 -50.55
CA THR A 7 -18.60 4.81 -49.59
C THR A 7 -18.86 3.82 -48.47
N ALA A 8 -17.81 3.12 -48.03
CA ALA A 8 -17.82 2.27 -46.85
C ALA A 8 -18.02 3.12 -45.58
N ALA A 9 -18.90 2.67 -44.68
CA ALA A 9 -18.89 3.09 -43.28
C ALA A 9 -18.32 1.92 -42.47
N VAL A 10 -16.99 1.89 -42.33
CA VAL A 10 -16.32 1.03 -41.35
C VAL A 10 -16.53 1.70 -40.00
N VAL A 11 -17.50 1.22 -39.23
CA VAL A 11 -17.67 1.61 -37.83
C VAL A 11 -16.52 0.96 -37.07
N PHE A 12 -15.43 1.72 -36.91
CA PHE A 12 -14.32 1.38 -36.03
C PHE A 12 -14.82 1.56 -34.60
N ALA A 13 -15.48 0.53 -34.07
CA ALA A 13 -15.78 0.43 -32.65
C ALA A 13 -14.44 0.21 -31.93
N LEU A 14 -13.78 1.32 -31.55
CA LEU A 14 -12.72 1.30 -30.55
C LEU A 14 -13.37 0.85 -29.24
N CYS A 15 -13.33 -0.46 -28.96
CA CYS A 15 -13.34 -0.96 -27.60
C CYS A 15 -12.03 -0.49 -26.97
N VAL A 16 -12.05 0.73 -26.42
CA VAL A 16 -11.02 1.23 -25.52
C VAL A 16 -10.93 0.20 -24.40
N GLY A 17 -9.84 -0.57 -24.41
CA GLY A 17 -9.50 -1.48 -23.35
C GLY A 17 -9.35 -0.67 -22.07
N ALA A 18 -10.38 -0.64 -21.25
CA ALA A 18 -10.28 -0.24 -19.88
C ALA A 18 -9.37 -1.26 -19.21
N SER A 19 -8.07 -0.96 -19.14
CA SER A 19 -7.15 -1.62 -18.23
C SER A 19 -7.72 -1.42 -16.83
N VAL A 20 -8.42 -2.42 -16.33
CA VAL A 20 -8.77 -2.54 -14.93
C VAL A 20 -7.44 -2.72 -14.20
N ALA A 21 -6.80 -1.60 -13.87
CA ALA A 21 -5.84 -1.60 -12.78
C ALA A 21 -6.61 -2.14 -11.58
N ALA A 22 -6.24 -3.34 -11.12
CA ALA A 22 -6.80 -3.88 -9.89
C ALA A 22 -6.69 -2.77 -8.84
N PRO A 23 -7.79 -2.34 -8.22
CA PRO A 23 -7.70 -1.32 -7.21
C PRO A 23 -6.80 -1.87 -6.12
N VAL A 24 -5.79 -1.10 -5.71
CA VAL A 24 -5.15 -1.28 -4.41
C VAL A 24 -6.27 -0.97 -3.40
N THR A 25 -7.11 -1.96 -3.13
CA THR A 25 -8.19 -1.88 -2.15
C THR A 25 -7.58 -1.96 -0.76
N ASP A 26 -6.67 -1.05 -0.41
CA ASP A 26 -6.36 -0.73 0.97
C ASP A 26 -5.57 0.57 1.10
N GLY A 27 -6.16 1.48 1.85
CA GLY A 27 -5.66 2.83 2.10
C GLY A 27 -6.11 3.34 3.47
N ARG A 28 -6.30 2.43 4.44
CA ARG A 28 -6.66 2.83 5.81
C ARG A 28 -5.49 3.64 6.38
N VAL A 29 -5.77 4.88 6.76
CA VAL A 29 -4.80 5.71 7.49
C VAL A 29 -4.78 5.27 8.96
N LEU A 30 -3.58 5.00 9.48
CA LEU A 30 -3.32 4.71 10.88
C LEU A 30 -2.61 5.91 11.52
N THR A 31 -3.06 6.27 12.71
CA THR A 31 -2.59 7.43 13.47
C THR A 31 -2.38 7.06 14.95
N ALA A 32 -1.89 7.99 15.75
CA ALA A 32 -1.75 7.83 17.20
C ALA A 32 -3.03 7.37 17.90
N ALA A 33 -4.22 7.70 17.37
CA ALA A 33 -5.50 7.30 17.95
C ALA A 33 -5.80 5.79 17.79
N ASP A 34 -5.18 5.11 16.82
CA ASP A 34 -5.40 3.68 16.57
C ASP A 34 -4.63 2.79 17.55
N VAL A 35 -3.62 3.33 18.25
CA VAL A 35 -2.73 2.58 19.13
C VAL A 35 -2.97 3.01 20.57
N LYS A 36 -3.12 2.04 21.48
CA LYS A 36 -3.19 2.33 22.91
C LYS A 36 -1.78 2.66 23.44
N GLY A 37 -1.46 3.94 23.53
CA GLY A 37 -0.20 4.42 24.11
C GLY A 37 0.55 5.38 23.20
N ALA A 38 1.86 5.46 23.38
CA ALA A 38 2.70 6.31 22.55
C ALA A 38 2.74 5.80 21.11
N TRP A 39 2.60 6.71 20.16
CA TRP A 39 2.71 6.39 18.74
C TRP A 39 4.14 5.93 18.40
N PRO A 40 4.33 4.73 17.82
CA PRO A 40 5.66 4.12 17.69
C PRO A 40 6.45 4.55 16.46
N LEU A 41 5.91 5.45 15.62
CA LEU A 41 6.57 5.89 14.39
C LEU A 41 7.02 7.34 14.49
N THR A 42 8.10 7.68 13.77
CA THR A 42 8.61 9.06 13.68
C THR A 42 7.73 9.97 12.82
N VAL A 43 6.95 9.38 11.90
CA VAL A 43 5.95 10.07 11.08
C VAL A 43 4.60 10.15 11.81
N LYS A 44 3.79 11.19 11.58
CA LYS A 44 2.52 11.37 12.33
C LYS A 44 1.41 10.38 11.97
N ALA A 45 1.44 9.83 10.78
CA ALA A 45 0.46 8.90 10.24
C ALA A 45 1.09 8.04 9.15
N VAL A 46 0.48 6.89 8.88
CA VAL A 46 0.84 6.00 7.76
C VAL A 46 -0.41 5.46 7.10
N THR A 47 -0.32 5.18 5.81
CA THR A 47 -1.39 4.50 5.05
C THR A 47 -1.07 3.02 4.96
N LEU A 48 -2.00 2.17 5.42
CA LEU A 48 -1.88 0.72 5.32
C LEU A 48 -2.04 0.28 3.86
N ARG A 49 -1.07 -0.50 3.38
CA ARG A 49 -1.09 -1.14 2.07
C ARG A 49 -1.07 -2.66 2.24
N CYS A 50 -2.13 -3.30 1.78
CA CYS A 50 -2.27 -4.75 1.73
C CYS A 50 -2.12 -5.23 0.29
N ALA A 51 -1.44 -6.35 0.08
CA ALA A 51 -1.35 -7.03 -1.21
C ALA A 51 -1.20 -8.54 -1.03
N ASP A 52 -1.21 -9.29 -2.13
CA ASP A 52 -1.05 -10.74 -2.17
C ASP A 52 -2.03 -11.47 -1.22
N GLU A 53 -3.31 -11.08 -1.23
CA GLU A 53 -4.36 -11.59 -0.34
C GLU A 53 -4.05 -11.38 1.16
N GLY A 54 -3.64 -10.15 1.51
CA GLY A 54 -3.25 -9.79 2.89
C GLY A 54 -1.91 -10.38 3.37
N ARG A 55 -1.24 -11.20 2.55
CA ARG A 55 0.07 -11.78 2.90
C ARG A 55 1.17 -10.75 2.88
N PHE A 56 1.05 -9.71 2.06
CA PHE A 56 1.98 -8.59 2.00
C PHE A 56 1.37 -7.39 2.73
N VAL A 57 2.05 -6.92 3.78
CA VAL A 57 1.61 -5.78 4.60
C VAL A 57 2.73 -4.75 4.67
N ALA A 58 2.43 -3.53 4.21
CA ALA A 58 3.34 -2.40 4.23
C ALA A 58 2.66 -1.13 4.73
N PHE A 59 3.45 -0.20 5.27
CA PHE A 59 3.03 1.17 5.54
C PHE A 59 3.56 2.07 4.45
N GLU A 60 2.70 2.91 3.89
CA GLU A 60 3.11 4.06 3.09
C GLU A 60 3.19 5.29 3.99
N THR A 61 4.38 5.88 4.07
CA THR A 61 4.63 7.10 4.84
C THR A 61 4.21 8.35 4.04
N PRO A 62 4.05 9.52 4.68
CA PRO A 62 3.62 10.74 4.00
C PRO A 62 4.58 11.23 2.89
N ASP A 63 5.85 10.82 2.94
CA ASP A 63 6.86 11.08 1.91
C ASP A 63 6.88 10.00 0.80
N GLY A 64 5.91 9.10 0.78
CA GLY A 64 5.71 8.09 -0.27
C GLY A 64 6.58 6.84 -0.15
N ARG A 65 7.34 6.67 0.94
CA ARG A 65 8.14 5.46 1.15
C ARG A 65 7.23 4.31 1.59
N LEU A 66 7.48 3.12 1.04
CA LEU A 66 6.84 1.89 1.50
C LEU A 66 7.74 1.19 2.51
N VAL A 67 7.18 0.85 3.67
CA VAL A 67 7.87 0.26 4.80
C VAL A 67 7.32 -1.13 5.09
N ALA A 68 8.18 -2.15 5.13
CA ALA A 68 7.75 -3.53 5.30
C ALA A 68 7.35 -3.84 6.77
N VAL A 69 6.10 -4.26 6.99
CA VAL A 69 5.56 -4.50 8.35
C VAL A 69 5.73 -5.96 8.78
N ASN A 70 5.46 -6.91 7.88
CA ASN A 70 5.51 -8.34 8.18
C ASN A 70 6.69 -9.05 7.48
N GLY A 71 6.95 -10.31 7.87
CA GLY A 71 8.07 -11.09 7.34
C GLY A 71 8.01 -11.31 5.82
N LYS A 72 6.81 -11.44 5.24
CA LYS A 72 6.63 -11.62 3.80
C LYS A 72 6.99 -10.34 3.02
N ALA A 73 6.59 -9.18 3.54
CA ALA A 73 6.98 -7.89 2.98
C ALA A 73 8.49 -7.68 3.10
N ARG A 74 9.10 -8.01 4.24
CA ARG A 74 10.57 -7.95 4.43
C ARG A 74 11.31 -8.87 3.46
N GLY A 75 10.84 -10.10 3.28
CA GLY A 75 11.42 -11.04 2.31
C GLY A 75 11.31 -10.59 0.85
N SER A 76 10.42 -9.63 0.55
CA SER A 76 10.26 -9.03 -0.77
C SER A 76 10.87 -7.63 -0.87
N ALA A 77 11.54 -7.15 0.20
CA ALA A 77 11.91 -5.75 0.36
C ALA A 77 12.82 -5.24 -0.77
N ALA A 78 13.90 -5.96 -1.03
CA ALA A 78 14.87 -5.61 -2.08
C ALA A 78 14.26 -5.57 -3.48
N LYS A 79 13.28 -6.44 -3.77
CA LYS A 79 12.64 -6.53 -5.10
C LYS A 79 11.61 -5.41 -5.34
N ARG A 80 11.04 -4.87 -4.27
CA ARG A 80 9.93 -3.91 -4.32
C ARG A 80 10.34 -2.52 -3.82
N GLY A 81 11.63 -2.29 -3.55
CA GLY A 81 12.14 -1.01 -3.05
C GLY A 81 11.60 -0.63 -1.67
N LEU A 82 11.26 -1.61 -0.83
CA LEU A 82 10.73 -1.34 0.50
C LEU A 82 11.86 -0.98 1.46
N VAL A 83 11.56 -0.02 2.32
CA VAL A 83 12.42 0.36 3.44
C VAL A 83 12.12 -0.53 4.64
N ASP A 84 13.13 -0.79 5.46
CA ASP A 84 12.92 -1.50 6.72
C ASP A 84 12.11 -0.65 7.71
N LEU A 85 11.30 -1.31 8.54
CA LEU A 85 10.50 -0.69 9.59
C LEU A 85 11.34 0.10 10.59
N ASP A 86 12.57 -0.34 10.81
CA ASP A 86 13.53 0.33 11.69
C ASP A 86 13.84 1.76 11.26
N ALA A 87 13.71 2.09 9.97
CA ALA A 87 13.96 3.43 9.45
C ALA A 87 12.93 4.49 9.89
N VAL A 88 11.79 4.05 10.42
CA VAL A 88 10.68 4.93 10.85
C VAL A 88 10.25 4.66 12.29
N TRP A 89 10.92 3.75 13.00
CA TRP A 89 10.60 3.41 14.38
C TRP A 89 11.08 4.52 15.33
N ALA A 90 10.15 5.10 16.09
CA ALA A 90 10.47 6.07 17.12
C ALA A 90 11.13 5.42 18.35
N VAL A 91 12.00 6.19 18.99
CA VAL A 91 12.65 5.83 20.24
C VAL A 91 12.17 6.74 21.37
N ASP A 92 12.17 6.24 22.60
CA ASP A 92 11.92 7.04 23.78
C ASP A 92 13.11 7.96 24.13
N ALA A 93 12.98 8.73 25.21
CA ALA A 93 14.04 9.63 25.68
C ALA A 93 15.36 8.92 26.06
N LYS A 94 15.33 7.58 26.22
CA LYS A 94 16.49 6.74 26.53
C LYS A 94 17.06 6.05 25.27
N GLY A 95 16.51 6.34 24.09
CA GLY A 95 16.91 5.70 22.83
C GLY A 95 16.34 4.29 22.64
N SER A 96 15.38 3.87 23.47
CA SER A 96 14.77 2.54 23.39
C SER A 96 13.58 2.54 22.43
N ARG A 97 13.45 1.49 21.62
CA ARG A 97 12.32 1.32 20.71
C ARG A 97 11.00 1.24 21.46
N LEU A 98 10.00 1.97 20.99
CA LEU A 98 8.66 1.94 21.59
C LEU A 98 7.99 0.57 21.36
N SER A 99 7.56 -0.06 22.44
CA SER A 99 6.93 -1.40 22.42
C SER A 99 5.59 -1.43 21.69
N THR A 100 4.91 -0.28 21.59
CA THR A 100 3.64 -0.08 20.87
C THR A 100 3.75 -0.37 19.37
N MET A 101 4.96 -0.51 18.82
CA MET A 101 5.15 -0.97 17.44
C MET A 101 4.62 -2.38 17.21
N VAL A 102 4.72 -3.25 18.23
CA VAL A 102 4.18 -4.61 18.15
C VAL A 102 2.67 -4.56 17.98
N ASP A 103 2.00 -3.68 18.73
CA ASP A 103 0.55 -3.49 18.66
C ASP A 103 0.14 -2.88 17.32
N LEU A 104 0.85 -1.84 16.85
CA LEU A 104 0.60 -1.24 15.54
C LEU A 104 0.76 -2.27 14.41
N SER A 105 1.80 -3.10 14.46
CA SER A 105 2.03 -4.15 13.46
C SER A 105 0.92 -5.21 13.48
N ARG A 106 0.40 -5.57 14.66
CA ARG A 106 -0.75 -6.48 14.80
C ARG A 106 -2.02 -5.87 14.22
N ILE A 107 -2.33 -4.63 14.57
CA ILE A 107 -3.49 -3.89 14.01
C ILE A 107 -3.42 -3.88 12.48
N ALA A 108 -2.25 -3.60 11.91
CA ALA A 108 -2.03 -3.59 10.48
C ALA A 108 -2.25 -4.96 9.82
N ILE A 109 -1.67 -6.02 10.41
CA ILE A 109 -1.81 -7.39 9.90
C ILE A 109 -3.27 -7.84 9.98
N ASP A 110 -3.94 -7.59 11.10
CA ASP A 110 -5.34 -7.97 11.29
C ASP A 110 -6.26 -7.22 10.33
N ALA A 111 -6.00 -5.94 10.08
CA ALA A 111 -6.74 -5.15 9.10
C ALA A 111 -6.58 -5.65 7.65
N CYS A 112 -5.46 -6.31 7.34
CA CYS A 112 -5.23 -6.91 6.02
C CYS A 112 -5.76 -8.35 5.89
N LYS A 113 -6.28 -8.98 6.96
CA LYS A 113 -6.83 -10.35 6.85
C LYS A 113 -8.10 -10.36 5.99
N GLY A 114 -8.16 -11.24 5.00
CA GLY A 114 -9.33 -11.43 4.14
C GLY A 114 -9.48 -10.39 3.02
N ARG A 115 -8.43 -9.60 2.77
CA ARG A 115 -8.28 -8.69 1.64
C ARG A 115 -7.53 -9.36 0.51
#